data_AF-A0A7C7KS43-F1
#
_entry.id   AF-A0A7C7KS43-F1
#
_cell.length_a   1.000
_cell.length_b   1.000
_cell.length_c   1.000
_cell.angle_alpha   90.00
_cell.angle_beta   90.00
_cell.angle_gamma   90.00
#
_symmetry.space_group_name_H-M   'P 1'
#
loop_
_entity.id
_entity.type
_entity.pdbx_description
1 polymer ?
#
loop_
_entity_poly.entity_id
_entity_poly.type
_entity_poly.pdbx_seq_one_letter_code
_entity_poly.pdbx_strand_id
1 'polypeptide(L)'
;MAWAVVAMVRDRVFKTATQKAVMQELAHTGEEDGSEMRAGVTTIADVCQVDRRTVQRTLRELEKLGLITMIREAVHEKQLPRLYHINVHVLETWPLTEAAKRARERIAYRAEQARKAAKKGRDPGGTMPPPPGGATPPPPGGATPP
;
A
#
# COMPACT_ATOMS: atom_id res chain seq x y z
N MET A 1 6.34 -6.39 -3.15
CA MET A 1 4.95 -6.63 -2.67
C MET A 1 4.14 -5.42 -3.09
N ALA A 2 3.04 -5.57 -3.82
CA ALA A 2 2.27 -4.47 -4.43
C ALA A 2 1.44 -3.62 -3.45
N TRP A 3 2.07 -3.08 -2.40
CA TRP A 3 1.40 -2.32 -1.34
C TRP A 3 0.68 -1.07 -1.83
N ALA A 4 1.20 -0.42 -2.88
CA ALA A 4 0.61 0.80 -3.43
C ALA A 4 -0.78 0.55 -4.05
N VAL A 5 -0.90 -0.48 -4.90
CA VAL A 5 -2.16 -0.82 -5.58
C VAL A 5 -3.19 -1.32 -4.57
N VAL A 6 -2.78 -2.16 -3.60
CA VAL A 6 -3.67 -2.63 -2.53
C VAL A 6 -4.21 -1.46 -1.71
N ALA A 7 -3.35 -0.49 -1.34
CA ALA A 7 -3.77 0.71 -0.63
C ALA A 7 -4.75 1.55 -1.45
N MET A 8 -4.50 1.70 -2.76
CA MET A 8 -5.43 2.39 -3.66
C MET A 8 -6.80 1.71 -3.67
N VAL A 9 -6.87 0.39 -3.90
CA VAL A 9 -8.13 -0.37 -3.91
C VAL A 9 -8.86 -0.24 -2.57
N ARG A 10 -8.15 -0.32 -1.44
CA ARG A 10 -8.73 -0.15 -0.11
C ARG A 10 -9.40 1.21 0.06
N ASP A 11 -8.82 2.26 -0.50
CA ASP A 11 -9.29 3.62 -0.33
C ASP A 11 -10.46 3.98 -1.26
N ARG A 12 -10.74 3.19 -2.30
CA ARG A 12 -11.88 3.40 -3.23
C ARG A 12 -13.21 2.82 -2.72
N VAL A 13 -14.28 3.42 -3.21
CA VAL A 13 -15.67 2.96 -3.03
C VAL A 13 -16.02 1.96 -4.13
N PHE A 14 -16.50 0.79 -3.75
CA PHE A 14 -17.02 -0.23 -4.67
C PHE A 14 -18.52 -0.41 -4.46
N LYS A 15 -19.23 -0.91 -5.48
CA LYS A 15 -20.67 -1.12 -5.39
C LYS A 15 -21.01 -2.22 -4.39
N THR A 16 -20.18 -3.26 -4.29
CA THR A 16 -20.38 -4.38 -3.37
C THR A 16 -19.12 -4.69 -2.57
N ALA A 17 -19.29 -5.23 -1.37
CA ALA A 17 -18.17 -5.69 -0.55
C ALA A 17 -17.38 -6.81 -1.26
N THR A 18 -18.06 -7.69 -1.98
CA THR A 18 -17.44 -8.77 -2.77
C THR A 18 -16.55 -8.23 -3.88
N GLN A 19 -16.98 -7.20 -4.61
CA GLN A 19 -16.13 -6.54 -5.62
C GLN A 19 -14.85 -6.01 -4.99
N LYS A 20 -14.95 -5.39 -3.81
CA LYS A 20 -13.79 -4.87 -3.10
C LYS A 20 -12.84 -5.98 -2.64
N ALA A 21 -13.37 -7.05 -2.05
CA ALA A 21 -12.56 -8.19 -1.60
C ALA A 21 -11.83 -8.85 -2.76
N VAL A 22 -12.54 -9.14 -3.87
CA VAL A 22 -11.93 -9.72 -5.08
C VAL A 22 -10.85 -8.81 -5.66
N MET A 23 -11.10 -7.50 -5.72
CA MET A 23 -10.12 -6.53 -6.23
C MET A 23 -8.89 -6.40 -5.31
N GLN A 24 -9.08 -6.48 -3.99
CA GLN A 24 -7.97 -6.47 -3.04
C GLN A 24 -7.11 -7.72 -3.16
N GLU A 25 -7.74 -8.88 -3.33
CA GLU A 25 -7.01 -10.15 -3.50
C GLU A 25 -6.24 -10.18 -4.83
N LEU A 26 -6.85 -9.70 -5.91
CA LEU A 26 -6.13 -9.47 -7.17
C LEU A 26 -4.92 -8.57 -6.93
N ALA A 27 -5.13 -7.41 -6.30
CA ALA A 27 -4.06 -6.46 -6.01
C ALA A 27 -2.94 -7.07 -5.14
N HIS A 28 -3.28 -7.96 -4.21
CA HIS A 28 -2.31 -8.63 -3.33
C HIS A 28 -1.44 -9.64 -4.08
N THR A 29 -2.03 -10.37 -5.02
CA THR A 29 -1.34 -11.39 -5.83
C THR A 29 -0.53 -10.83 -7.01
N GLY A 30 -0.64 -9.53 -7.28
CA GLY A 30 0.05 -8.88 -8.38
C GLY A 30 1.45 -8.34 -8.06
N GLU A 31 2.16 -7.99 -9.13
CA GLU A 31 3.39 -7.21 -9.06
C GLU A 31 3.13 -5.74 -8.67
N GLU A 32 4.18 -5.04 -8.25
CA GLU A 32 4.09 -3.67 -7.72
C GLU A 32 3.41 -2.67 -8.66
N ASP A 33 3.56 -2.88 -9.96
CA ASP A 33 3.00 -2.01 -10.99
C ASP A 33 1.57 -2.39 -11.42
N GLY A 34 1.02 -3.49 -10.89
CA GLY A 34 -0.28 -4.02 -11.31
C GLY A 34 -0.29 -4.68 -12.70
N SER A 35 0.88 -4.86 -13.31
CA SER A 35 1.14 -5.37 -14.65
C SER A 35 0.72 -6.82 -14.86
N GLU A 36 0.98 -7.72 -13.92
CA GLU A 36 0.57 -9.13 -14.00
C GLU A 36 0.00 -9.64 -12.67
N MET A 37 -1.27 -10.02 -12.66
CA MET A 37 -1.92 -10.62 -11.51
C MET A 37 -2.29 -12.07 -11.80
N ARG A 38 -1.64 -12.98 -11.07
CA ARG A 38 -1.84 -14.42 -11.21
C ARG A 38 -2.77 -14.90 -10.12
N ALA A 39 -4.07 -14.84 -10.40
CA ALA A 39 -5.05 -15.32 -9.45
C ALA A 39 -5.99 -16.34 -10.09
N GLY A 40 -5.92 -17.57 -9.60
CA GLY A 40 -6.91 -18.58 -9.91
C GLY A 40 -8.26 -18.19 -9.28
N VAL A 41 -9.35 -18.36 -10.04
CA VAL A 41 -10.72 -18.13 -9.53
C VAL A 41 -10.98 -18.91 -8.25
N THR A 42 -10.48 -20.15 -8.17
CA THR A 42 -10.61 -21.00 -6.98
C THR A 42 -9.90 -20.40 -5.78
N THR A 43 -8.66 -19.94 -5.94
CA THR A 43 -7.90 -19.30 -4.87
C THR A 43 -8.60 -18.04 -4.35
N ILE A 44 -9.08 -17.18 -5.25
CA ILE A 44 -9.84 -15.98 -4.85
C ILE A 44 -11.11 -16.38 -4.10
N ALA A 45 -11.84 -17.39 -4.59
CA ALA A 45 -13.07 -17.88 -3.95
C ALA A 45 -12.80 -18.37 -2.53
N ASP A 46 -11.74 -19.15 -2.33
CA ASP A 46 -11.36 -19.70 -1.03
C ASP A 46 -10.89 -18.59 -0.07
N VAL A 47 -10.06 -17.64 -0.53
CA VAL A 47 -9.58 -16.53 0.32
C VAL A 47 -10.71 -15.57 0.69
N CYS A 48 -11.56 -15.20 -0.27
CA CYS A 48 -12.67 -14.29 -0.05
C CYS A 48 -13.90 -14.97 0.56
N GLN A 49 -13.88 -16.30 0.77
CA GLN A 49 -15.00 -17.11 1.27
C GLN A 49 -16.31 -16.87 0.48
N VAL A 50 -16.20 -16.87 -0.85
CA VAL A 50 -17.31 -16.64 -1.78
C VAL A 50 -17.36 -17.71 -2.85
N ASP A 51 -18.54 -17.99 -3.38
CA ASP A 51 -18.70 -18.99 -4.43
C ASP A 51 -17.93 -18.63 -5.71
N ARG A 52 -17.38 -19.64 -6.39
CA ARG A 52 -16.59 -19.46 -7.63
C ARG A 52 -17.40 -18.77 -8.74
N ARG A 53 -18.70 -19.05 -8.86
CA ARG A 53 -19.58 -18.39 -9.84
C ARG A 53 -19.74 -16.91 -9.52
N THR A 54 -19.82 -16.57 -8.23
CA THR A 54 -19.86 -15.17 -7.77
C THR A 54 -18.55 -14.47 -8.13
N VAL A 55 -17.39 -15.08 -7.85
CA VAL A 55 -16.08 -14.52 -8.26
C VAL A 55 -16.02 -14.30 -9.77
N GLN A 56 -16.40 -15.29 -10.59
CA GLN A 56 -16.39 -15.15 -12.04
C GLN A 56 -17.30 -14.02 -12.53
N ARG A 57 -18.50 -13.89 -11.96
CA ARG A 57 -19.41 -12.79 -12.26
C ARG A 57 -18.79 -11.45 -11.86
N THR A 58 -18.23 -11.36 -10.66
CA THR A 58 -17.58 -10.16 -10.16
C THR A 58 -16.40 -9.76 -11.05
N LEU A 59 -15.56 -10.69 -11.48
CA LEU A 59 -14.46 -10.43 -12.41
C LEU A 59 -14.98 -9.86 -13.74
N ARG A 60 -16.04 -10.44 -14.32
CA ARG A 60 -16.66 -9.91 -15.55
C ARG A 60 -17.25 -8.51 -15.35
N GLU A 61 -17.84 -8.24 -14.19
CA GLU A 61 -18.35 -6.90 -13.86
C GLU A 61 -17.21 -5.88 -13.73
N LEU A 62 -16.11 -6.23 -13.06
CA LEU A 62 -14.92 -5.39 -12.94
C LEU A 62 -14.26 -5.13 -14.31
N GLU A 63 -14.22 -6.13 -15.17
CA GLU A 63 -13.73 -6.02 -16.55
C GLU A 63 -14.63 -5.10 -17.39
N LYS A 64 -15.95 -5.24 -17.27
CA LYS A 64 -16.92 -4.35 -17.93
C LYS A 64 -16.80 -2.90 -17.47
N LEU A 65 -16.41 -2.68 -16.21
CA LEU A 65 -16.13 -1.34 -15.67
C LEU A 65 -14.77 -0.80 -16.10
N GLY A 66 -13.96 -1.58 -16.82
CA GLY A 66 -12.62 -1.21 -17.25
C GLY A 66 -11.60 -1.15 -16.10
N LEU A 67 -11.93 -1.65 -14.91
CA LEU A 67 -11.02 -1.67 -13.76
C LEU A 67 -9.94 -2.74 -13.90
N ILE A 68 -10.27 -3.82 -14.59
CA ILE A 68 -9.33 -4.89 -14.92
C ILE A 68 -9.40 -5.22 -16.41
N THR A 69 -8.34 -5.79 -16.95
CA THR A 69 -8.29 -6.32 -18.32
C THR A 69 -7.67 -7.71 -18.30
N MET A 70 -8.30 -8.67 -18.96
CA MET A 70 -7.72 -10.01 -19.09
C MET A 70 -6.60 -9.98 -20.13
N ILE A 71 -5.36 -10.22 -19.69
CA ILE A 71 -4.18 -10.27 -20.56
C ILE A 71 -4.08 -11.66 -21.21
N ARG A 72 -4.42 -12.69 -20.44
CA ARG A 72 -4.26 -14.08 -20.87
C ARG A 72 -5.40 -14.95 -20.37
N GLU A 73 -6.00 -15.70 -21.29
CA GLU A 73 -6.93 -16.76 -20.95
C GLU A 73 -6.23 -17.95 -20.28
N ALA A 74 -6.99 -18.70 -19.48
CA ALA A 74 -6.48 -19.90 -18.84
C ALA A 74 -6.24 -20.98 -19.89
N VAL A 75 -5.07 -21.62 -19.83
CA VAL A 75 -4.72 -22.76 -20.70
C VAL A 75 -4.79 -24.03 -19.87
N HIS A 76 -5.86 -24.82 -20.03
CA HIS A 76 -6.10 -26.00 -19.22
C HIS A 76 -5.00 -27.06 -19.37
N GLU A 77 -4.55 -27.29 -20.61
CA GLU A 77 -3.47 -28.24 -20.93
C GLU A 77 -2.16 -27.95 -20.20
N LYS A 78 -1.88 -26.66 -19.95
CA LYS A 78 -0.66 -26.20 -19.28
C LYS A 78 -0.88 -25.84 -17.81
N GLN A 79 -2.11 -26.05 -17.29
CA GLN A 79 -2.53 -25.65 -15.95
C GLN A 79 -2.23 -24.18 -15.61
N LEU A 80 -2.24 -23.30 -16.62
CA LEU A 80 -1.92 -21.89 -16.43
C LEU A 80 -3.18 -21.11 -16.04
N PRO A 81 -3.15 -20.33 -14.94
CA PRO A 81 -4.28 -19.51 -14.53
C PRO A 81 -4.49 -18.34 -15.51
N ARG A 82 -5.66 -17.71 -15.39
CA ARG A 82 -5.93 -16.44 -16.09
C ARG A 82 -5.03 -15.35 -15.55
N LEU A 83 -4.57 -14.47 -16.43
CA LEU A 83 -3.81 -13.28 -16.06
C LEU A 83 -4.67 -12.04 -16.25
N TYR A 84 -4.68 -11.21 -15.22
CA TYR A 84 -5.39 -9.94 -15.20
C TYR A 84 -4.40 -8.79 -15.00
N HIS A 85 -4.71 -7.66 -15.64
CA HIS A 85 -4.09 -6.36 -15.41
C HIS A 85 -5.06 -5.48 -14.62
N ILE A 86 -4.59 -4.73 -13.62
CA ILE A 86 -5.39 -3.67 -13.00
C ILE A 86 -5.10 -2.35 -13.71
N ASN A 87 -6.14 -1.71 -14.24
CA ASN A 87 -6.02 -0.39 -14.85
C ASN A 87 -5.95 0.69 -13.76
N VAL A 88 -4.73 0.97 -13.29
CA VAL A 88 -4.48 1.93 -12.20
C VAL A 88 -5.05 3.32 -12.53
N HIS A 89 -4.94 3.77 -13.78
CA HIS A 89 -5.49 5.06 -14.21
C HIS A 89 -7.02 5.14 -14.03
N VAL A 90 -7.74 4.08 -14.36
CA VAL A 90 -9.20 4.05 -14.16
C VAL A 90 -9.50 4.05 -12.66
N LEU A 91 -8.77 3.26 -11.88
CA LEU A 91 -8.92 3.19 -10.43
C LEU A 91 -8.63 4.53 -9.73
N GLU A 92 -7.73 5.35 -10.27
CA GLU A 92 -7.40 6.67 -9.74
C GLU A 92 -8.56 7.64 -9.80
N THR A 93 -9.34 7.58 -10.89
CA THR A 93 -10.53 8.43 -11.10
C THR A 93 -11.73 8.02 -10.25
N TRP A 94 -11.71 6.82 -9.66
CA TRP A 94 -12.82 6.32 -8.87
C TRP A 94 -12.97 7.05 -7.53
N PRO A 95 -14.21 7.20 -7.04
CA PRO A 95 -14.48 7.94 -5.81
C PRO A 95 -13.75 7.31 -4.60
N LEU A 96 -13.11 8.18 -3.83
CA LEU A 96 -12.50 7.82 -2.55
C LEU A 96 -13.57 7.67 -1.46
N THR A 97 -13.32 6.75 -0.54
CA THR A 97 -14.06 6.66 0.71
C THR A 97 -13.84 7.90 1.56
N GLU A 98 -14.83 8.30 2.36
CA GLU A 98 -14.72 9.44 3.28
C GLU A 98 -13.54 9.28 4.26
N ALA A 99 -13.28 8.05 4.71
CA ALA A 99 -12.13 7.74 5.55
C ALA A 99 -10.80 8.04 4.84
N ALA A 100 -10.67 7.66 3.57
CA ALA A 100 -9.47 7.93 2.78
C ALA A 100 -9.28 9.44 2.50
N LYS A 101 -10.37 10.17 2.24
CA LYS A 101 -10.33 11.64 2.08
C LYS A 101 -9.75 12.31 3.34
N ARG A 102 -10.32 11.99 4.52
CA ARG A 102 -9.83 12.50 5.81
C ARG A 102 -8.39 12.09 6.11
N ALA A 103 -7.99 10.89 5.72
CA ALA A 103 -6.61 10.45 5.89
C ALA A 103 -5.62 11.29 5.04
N ARG A 104 -5.97 11.56 3.78
CA ARG A 104 -5.17 12.42 2.89
C ARG A 104 -5.06 13.85 3.41
N GLU A 105 -6.16 14.43 3.89
CA GLU A 105 -6.17 15.76 4.50
C GLU A 105 -5.23 15.84 5.71
N ARG A 106 -5.24 14.83 6.60
CA ARG A 106 -4.33 14.78 7.76
C ARG A 106 -2.87 14.65 7.36
N ILE A 107 -2.57 13.85 6.34
CA ILE A 107 -1.20 13.71 5.83
C ILE A 107 -0.72 15.04 5.23
N ALA A 108 -1.56 15.70 4.43
CA ALA A 108 -1.26 17.00 3.84
C ALA A 108 -1.03 18.07 4.92
N TYR A 109 -1.90 18.12 5.94
CA TYR A 109 -1.74 19.03 7.08
C TYR A 109 -0.43 18.79 7.83
N ARG A 110 -0.09 17.53 8.13
CA ARG A 110 1.18 17.18 8.80
C ARG A 110 2.39 17.56 7.95
N ALA A 111 2.33 17.34 6.63
CA ALA A 111 3.40 17.73 5.72
C ALA A 111 3.58 19.26 5.68
N GLU A 112 2.49 20.03 5.71
CA GLU A 112 2.55 21.48 5.78
C GLU A 112 3.15 21.97 7.11
N GLN A 113 2.74 21.38 8.24
CA GLN A 113 3.32 21.68 9.55
C GLN A 113 4.81 21.36 9.61
N ALA A 114 5.23 20.21 9.07
CA ALA A 114 6.64 19.84 8.98
C ALA A 114 7.44 20.83 8.12
N ARG A 115 6.88 21.29 6.99
CA ARG A 115 7.52 22.33 6.14
C ARG A 115 7.65 23.66 6.87
N LYS A 116 6.62 24.09 7.61
CA LYS A 116 6.66 25.33 8.42
C LYS A 116 7.70 25.23 9.54
N ALA A 117 7.76 24.09 10.24
CA ALA A 117 8.76 23.85 11.28
C ALA A 117 10.20 23.85 10.71
N ALA A 118 10.43 23.20 9.57
CA ALA A 118 11.73 23.21 8.90
C ALA A 118 12.16 24.62 8.48
N LYS A 119 11.22 25.47 8.03
CA LYS A 119 11.50 26.87 7.69
C LYS A 119 11.79 27.73 8.92
N LYS A 120 11.12 27.47 10.06
CA LYS A 120 11.34 28.17 11.34
C LYS A 120 12.64 27.74 12.05
N GLY A 121 13.08 26.51 11.86
CA GLY A 121 14.35 25.99 12.40
C GLY A 121 15.61 26.40 11.64
N ARG A 122 15.48 27.10 10.49
CA ARG A 122 16.59 27.63 9.70
C ARG A 122 16.89 29.08 10.10
N ASP A 123 17.14 29.30 11.38
CA ASP A 123 17.75 30.53 11.87
C ASP A 123 19.27 30.29 11.96
N PRO A 124 20.10 30.87 11.06
CA PRO A 124 21.55 30.64 11.07
C PRO A 124 22.29 31.35 12.22
N GLY A 125 21.59 31.96 13.18
CA GLY A 125 22.17 32.79 14.24
C GLY A 125 22.13 32.19 15.65
N GLY A 126 21.63 30.96 15.84
CA GLY A 126 21.58 30.33 17.15
C GLY A 126 22.97 29.93 17.64
N THR A 127 23.70 30.87 18.26
CA THR A 127 24.93 30.59 19.01
C THR A 127 24.61 29.51 20.04
N MET A 128 24.99 28.26 19.75
CA MET A 128 24.93 27.18 20.73
C MET A 128 25.87 27.60 21.87
N PRO A 129 25.39 27.77 23.12
CA PRO A 129 26.30 27.89 24.23
C PRO A 129 27.14 26.60 24.29
N PRO A 130 28.46 26.70 24.50
CA PRO A 130 29.32 25.53 24.55
C PRO A 130 28.84 24.57 25.64
N PRO A 131 28.92 23.25 25.41
CA PRO A 131 28.53 22.26 26.40
C PRO A 131 29.34 22.49 27.70
N PRO A 132 28.71 22.44 28.88
CA PRO A 132 29.42 22.52 30.15
C PRO A 132 30.45 21.39 30.22
N GLY A 133 31.70 21.78 30.53
CA GLY A 133 32.87 20.92 30.48
C GLY A 133 32.64 19.54 31.09
N GLY A 134 32.83 18.51 30.26
CA GLY A 134 32.81 17.12 30.69
C GLY A 134 33.91 16.90 31.73
N ALA A 135 33.49 16.58 32.95
CA ALA A 135 34.37 16.07 33.99
C ALA A 135 35.07 14.82 33.46
N THR A 136 36.39 14.88 33.42
CA THR A 136 37.27 13.77 33.05
C THR A 136 37.05 12.63 34.06
N PRO A 137 36.74 11.40 33.63
CA PRO A 137 36.67 10.28 34.57
C PRO A 137 38.07 10.01 35.15
N PRO A 138 38.19 9.74 36.46
CA PRO A 138 39.48 9.47 37.10
C PRO A 138 40.08 8.16 36.57
N PRO A 139 41.43 8.05 36.53
CA PRO A 139 42.11 6.86 36.05
C PRO A 139 41.83 5.65 36.96
N PRO A 140 41.78 4.43 36.40
CA PRO A 140 41.61 3.21 37.17
C PRO A 140 42.87 3.00 38.04
N GLY A 141 42.70 3.22 39.34
CA GLY A 141 43.68 2.88 40.37
C GLY A 141 43.93 1.37 40.36
N GLY A 142 45.20 1.01 40.20
CA GLY A 142 45.63 -0.37 40.11
C GLY A 142 45.81 -1.09 41.45
N ALA A 143 46.28 -2.32 41.29
CA ALA A 143 46.98 -3.19 42.22
C ALA A 143 46.17 -3.95 43.28
N THR A 144 46.14 -5.27 43.10
CA THR A 144 46.48 -6.19 44.18
C THR A 144 47.44 -7.25 43.62
N PRO A 145 48.68 -7.37 44.16
CA PRO A 145 49.66 -8.39 43.79
C PRO A 145 49.48 -9.67 44.67
N PRO A 146 50.36 -10.70 44.55
CA PRO A 146 50.03 -12.12 44.42
C PRO A 146 49.41 -12.81 45.64
#